data_AF-A0A973M586-F1
#
_entry.id   AF-A0A973M586-F1
#
_cell.length_a   1.000
_cell.length_b   1.000
_cell.length_c   1.000
_cell.angle_alpha   90.00
_cell.angle_beta   90.00
_cell.angle_gamma   90.00
#
_symmetry.space_group_name_H-M   'P 1'
#
loop_
_entity.id
_entity.type
_entity.pdbx_description
1 polymer ?
#
loop_
_entity_poly.entity_id
_entity_poly.type
_entity_poly.pdbx_seq_one_letter_code
_entity_poly.pdbx_strand_id
1 'polypeptide(L)'
;MSDINTTVIKGLLTTIRGYESRSTTLEEVQAALQSAIPLLENDASGVAEAVRQAEADIEEIQYAVLLDEQRPAAILRLDEFRAVVQTASDA
;
A
#
# COMPACT_ATOMS: atom_id res chain seq x y z
N MET A 1 5.92 2.95 -16.72
CA MET A 1 5.19 3.72 -15.70
C MET A 1 5.47 5.21 -15.85
N SER A 2 4.49 6.09 -15.63
CA SER A 2 4.70 7.55 -15.74
C SER A 2 5.43 8.15 -14.54
N ASP A 3 6.01 9.35 -14.69
CA ASP A 3 6.67 10.08 -13.59
C ASP A 3 5.71 10.42 -12.44
N ILE A 4 4.45 10.71 -12.78
CA ILE A 4 3.39 10.98 -11.80
C ILE A 4 3.10 9.71 -10.99
N ASN A 5 2.91 8.57 -11.67
CA ASN A 5 2.63 7.29 -11.02
C ASN A 5 3.80 6.86 -10.11
N THR A 6 5.03 7.08 -10.58
CA THR A 6 6.24 6.84 -9.79
C THR A 6 6.27 7.70 -8.53
N THR A 7 5.85 8.96 -8.61
CA THR A 7 5.78 9.88 -7.45
C THR A 7 4.73 9.43 -6.45
N VAL A 8 3.55 9.03 -6.92
CA VAL A 8 2.47 8.49 -6.08
C VAL A 8 2.95 7.25 -5.33
N ILE A 9 3.58 6.31 -6.03
CA ILE A 9 4.11 5.07 -5.44
C ILE A 9 5.19 5.37 -4.40
N LYS A 10 6.12 6.30 -4.66
CA LYS A 10 7.12 6.73 -3.67
C LYS A 10 6.46 7.31 -2.42
N GLY A 11 5.38 8.07 -2.57
CA GLY A 11 4.55 8.55 -1.47
C GLY A 11 3.99 7.40 -0.64
N LEU A 12 3.34 6.42 -1.29
CA LEU A 12 2.81 5.22 -0.63
C LEU A 12 3.89 4.46 0.14
N LEU A 13 5.03 4.16 -0.50
CA LEU A 13 6.13 3.44 0.13
C LEU A 13 6.69 4.19 1.34
N THR A 14 6.67 5.52 1.31
CA THR A 14 7.08 6.37 2.44
C THR A 14 6.09 6.25 3.60
N THR A 15 4.78 6.32 3.34
CA THR A 15 3.74 6.14 4.36
C THR A 15 3.79 4.74 4.98
N ILE A 16 3.99 3.70 4.17
CA ILE A 16 4.14 2.32 4.64
C ILE A 16 5.38 2.17 5.53
N ARG A 17 6.52 2.73 5.12
CA ARG A 17 7.73 2.74 5.95
C ARG A 17 7.49 3.49 7.28
N GLY A 18 6.75 4.58 7.23
CA GLY A 18 6.32 5.31 8.41
C GLY A 18 5.53 4.43 9.37
N TYR A 19 4.69 3.54 8.84
CA TYR A 19 3.87 2.65 9.64
C TYR A 19 4.75 1.65 10.37
N GLU A 20 5.73 1.04 9.69
CA GLU A 20 6.71 0.14 10.29
C GLU A 20 7.53 0.81 11.41
N SER A 21 7.96 2.06 11.19
CA SER A 21 8.67 2.84 12.20
C SER A 21 7.77 3.48 13.26
N ARG A 22 6.46 3.22 13.23
CA ARG A 22 5.44 3.77 14.14
C ARG A 22 5.31 5.31 14.09
N SER A 23 5.70 5.92 12.98
CA SER A 23 5.51 7.35 12.74
C SER A 23 4.20 7.67 12.00
N THR A 24 3.55 6.65 11.43
CA THR A 24 2.19 6.74 10.88
C THR A 24 1.30 5.61 11.42
N THR A 25 -0.01 5.80 11.31
CA THR A 25 -1.03 4.83 11.76
C THR A 25 -1.52 3.94 10.62
N LEU A 26 -2.29 2.90 10.97
CA LEU A 26 -2.86 1.98 9.98
C LEU A 26 -3.92 2.70 9.11
N GLU A 27 -4.66 3.62 9.71
CA GLU A 27 -5.65 4.47 9.04
C GLU A 27 -4.98 5.43 8.05
N GLU A 28 -3.82 5.99 8.39
CA GLU A 28 -3.06 6.83 7.47
C GLU A 28 -2.53 6.04 6.26
N VAL A 29 -2.13 4.78 6.47
CA VAL A 29 -1.76 3.87 5.37
C VAL A 29 -2.98 3.59 4.49
N GLN A 30 -4.12 3.25 5.08
CA GLN A 30 -5.35 2.98 4.33
C GLN A 30 -5.78 4.19 3.49
N ALA A 31 -5.81 5.38 4.10
CA ALA A 31 -6.16 6.61 3.41
C ALA A 31 -5.20 6.92 2.25
N ALA A 32 -3.91 6.67 2.43
CA ALA A 32 -2.93 6.83 1.36
C ALA A 32 -3.20 5.87 0.20
N LEU A 33 -3.47 4.58 0.47
CA LEU A 33 -3.82 3.58 -0.54
C LEU A 33 -5.08 3.98 -1.31
N GLN A 34 -6.16 4.35 -0.62
CA GLN A 34 -7.40 4.83 -1.23
C GLN A 34 -7.18 6.02 -2.16
N SER A 35 -6.35 6.99 -1.73
CA SER A 35 -6.04 8.18 -2.51
C SER A 35 -5.23 7.89 -3.79
N ALA A 36 -4.47 6.80 -3.80
CA ALA A 36 -3.59 6.44 -4.90
C ALA A 36 -4.29 5.67 -6.02
N ILE A 37 -5.35 4.91 -5.71
CA ILE A 37 -6.12 4.13 -6.70
C ILE A 37 -6.47 4.95 -7.96
N PRO A 38 -7.21 6.08 -7.88
CA PRO A 38 -7.64 6.83 -9.07
C PRO A 38 -6.46 7.40 -9.88
N LEU A 39 -5.30 7.58 -9.24
CA LEU A 39 -4.10 8.10 -9.89
C LEU A 39 -3.36 7.02 -10.68
N LEU A 40 -3.56 5.75 -10.34
CA LEU A 40 -2.82 4.62 -10.91
C LEU A 40 -3.65 3.79 -11.92
N GLU A 41 -4.96 3.99 -12.00
CA GLU A 41 -5.87 3.14 -12.81
C GLU A 41 -5.46 3.00 -14.28
N ASN A 42 -4.81 4.00 -14.85
CA ASN A 42 -4.49 4.07 -16.29
C ASN A 42 -3.04 3.68 -16.64
N ASP A 43 -2.24 3.22 -15.68
CA ASP A 43 -0.80 2.94 -15.88
C ASP A 43 -0.49 1.63 -16.62
N ALA A 44 -1.48 0.73 -16.77
CA ALA A 44 -1.35 -0.63 -17.32
C ALA A 44 -0.29 -1.55 -16.67
N SER A 45 0.38 -1.08 -15.61
CA SER A 45 1.44 -1.78 -14.87
C SER A 45 0.92 -2.84 -13.90
N GLY A 46 -0.41 -2.91 -13.69
CA GLY A 46 -1.02 -3.75 -12.65
C GLY A 46 -0.87 -3.20 -11.23
N VAL A 47 -0.15 -2.09 -11.02
CA VAL A 47 0.06 -1.52 -9.68
C VAL A 47 -1.25 -1.04 -9.05
N ALA A 48 -2.19 -0.52 -9.84
CA ALA A 48 -3.51 -0.13 -9.32
C ALA A 48 -4.25 -1.30 -8.66
N GLU A 49 -4.12 -2.50 -9.20
CA GLU A 49 -4.72 -3.70 -8.62
C GLU A 49 -4.03 -4.12 -7.33
N ALA A 50 -2.70 -4.01 -7.28
CA ALA A 50 -1.93 -4.24 -6.06
C ALA A 50 -2.30 -3.26 -4.95
N VAL A 51 -2.54 -1.99 -5.29
CA VAL A 51 -3.02 -0.97 -4.33
C VAL A 51 -4.41 -1.33 -3.81
N ARG A 52 -5.34 -1.77 -4.67
CA ARG A 52 -6.68 -2.20 -4.24
C ARG A 52 -6.65 -3.44 -3.34
N GLN A 53 -5.80 -4.40 -3.65
CA GLN A 53 -5.64 -5.59 -2.81
C GLN A 53 -5.08 -5.23 -1.43
N ALA A 54 -4.01 -4.42 -1.39
CA ALA A 54 -3.49 -3.90 -0.13
C ALA A 54 -4.54 -3.06 0.61
N GLU A 55 -5.35 -2.32 -0.13
CA GLU A 55 -6.64 -1.71 0.24
C GLU A 55 -7.45 -2.59 1.21
N ALA A 56 -8.03 -3.60 0.58
CA ALA A 56 -8.94 -4.55 1.20
C ALA A 56 -8.29 -5.34 2.34
N ASP A 57 -7.01 -5.72 2.19
CA ASP A 57 -6.28 -6.44 3.25
C ASP A 57 -6.17 -5.59 4.52
N ILE A 58 -5.90 -4.28 4.38
CA ILE A 58 -5.79 -3.36 5.51
C ILE A 58 -7.15 -3.11 6.16
N GLU A 59 -8.20 -2.97 5.36
CA GLU A 59 -9.57 -2.88 5.87
C GLU A 59 -9.95 -4.14 6.65
N GLU A 60 -9.69 -5.33 6.11
CA GLU A 60 -9.97 -6.60 6.77
C GLU A 60 -9.23 -6.70 8.11
N ILE A 61 -7.94 -6.35 8.14
CA ILE A 61 -7.12 -6.38 9.36
C ILE A 61 -7.70 -5.48 10.45
N GLN A 62 -8.18 -4.28 10.11
CA GLN A 62 -8.75 -3.36 11.09
C GLN A 62 -9.97 -3.95 11.82
N TYR A 63 -10.78 -4.75 11.13
CA TYR A 63 -12.06 -5.26 11.66
C TYR A 63 -12.02 -6.72 12.11
N ALA A 64 -11.11 -7.54 11.58
CA ALA A 64 -11.08 -8.99 11.81
C ALA A 64 -9.91 -9.46 12.69
N VAL A 65 -8.90 -8.63 12.94
CA VAL A 65 -7.68 -9.01 13.66
C VAL A 65 -7.59 -8.29 15.02
N LEU A 66 -7.11 -8.99 16.04
CA LEU A 66 -6.87 -8.42 17.37
C LEU A 66 -5.84 -7.29 17.30
N LEU A 67 -6.02 -6.24 18.12
CA LEU A 67 -5.24 -5.00 18.03
C LEU A 67 -3.72 -5.22 18.09
N ASP A 68 -3.25 -6.16 18.91
CA ASP A 68 -1.83 -6.51 19.05
C ASP A 68 -1.28 -7.35 17.88
N GLU A 69 -2.16 -8.00 17.12
CA GLU A 69 -1.85 -8.78 15.93
C GLU A 69 -1.98 -7.97 14.63
N GLN A 70 -2.70 -6.84 14.64
CA GLN A 70 -2.94 -6.02 13.44
C GLN A 70 -1.66 -5.54 12.78
N ARG A 71 -0.67 -5.09 13.58
CA ARG A 71 0.58 -4.55 13.05
C ARG A 71 1.42 -5.59 12.30
N PRO A 72 1.78 -6.75 12.88
CA PRO A 72 2.50 -7.76 12.13
C PRO A 72 1.71 -8.28 10.92
N ALA A 73 0.38 -8.38 11.00
CA ALA A 73 -0.45 -8.77 9.87
C ALA A 73 -0.40 -7.73 8.73
N ALA A 74 -0.52 -6.44 9.05
CA ALA A 74 -0.48 -5.36 8.07
C ALA A 74 0.89 -5.26 7.40
N ILE A 75 1.99 -5.38 8.16
CA ILE A 75 3.35 -5.37 7.60
C ILE A 75 3.51 -6.50 6.58
N LEU A 76 3.05 -7.71 6.90
CA LEU A 76 3.15 -8.86 5.99
C LEU A 76 2.45 -8.58 4.64
N ARG A 77 1.24 -8.04 4.66
CA ARG A 77 0.48 -7.72 3.45
C ARG A 77 1.09 -6.56 2.66
N LEU A 78 1.62 -5.55 3.35
CA LEU A 78 2.28 -4.42 2.72
C LEU A 78 3.64 -4.81 2.09
N ASP A 79 4.29 -5.87 2.57
CA ASP A 79 5.47 -6.44 1.92
C ASP A 79 5.12 -7.18 0.62
N GLU A 80 3.98 -7.87 0.55
CA GLU A 80 3.46 -8.44 -0.71
C GLU A 80 3.22 -7.34 -1.75
N PHE A 81 2.60 -6.23 -1.34
CA PHE A 81 2.42 -5.04 -2.19
C PHE A 81 3.76 -4.49 -2.73
N ARG A 82 4.77 -4.35 -1.86
CA ARG A 82 6.11 -3.86 -2.26
C ARG A 82 6.76 -4.75 -3.31
N ALA A 83 6.61 -6.07 -3.20
CA ALA A 83 7.16 -7.00 -4.18
C ALA A 83 6.53 -6.82 -5.56
N VAL A 84 5.22 -6.57 -5.63
CA VAL A 84 4.52 -6.30 -6.89
C VAL A 84 4.98 -4.97 -7.49
N VAL A 85 5.08 -3.92 -6.69
CA VAL A 85 5.57 -2.60 -7.12
C VAL A 85 6.99 -2.67 -7.67
N GLN A 86 7.88 -3.42 -7.01
CA GLN A 86 9.26 -3.60 -7.47
C GLN A 86 9.29 -4.28 -8.83
N THR A 87 8.52 -5.36 -9.00
CA THR A 87 8.42 -6.09 -10.28
C THR A 87 7.90 -5.17 -11.41
N ALA A 88 6.90 -4.34 -11.13
CA ALA A 88 6.35 -3.39 -12.10
C ALA A 88 7.30 -2.21 -12.43
N SER A 89 8.23 -1.89 -11.53
CA SER A 89 9.25 -0.85 -11.74
C SER A 89 10.45 -1.35 -12.56
N ASP A 90 10.74 -2.65 -12.48
CA ASP A 90 11.84 -3.30 -13.20
C ASP A 90 11.44 -3.77 -14.62
N ALA A 91 10.15 -3.69 -14.98
CA ALA A 91 9.57 -4.07 -16.27
C ALA A 91 9.50 -2.90 -17.27
#